data_AF-A0A0B1S0Q2-F1
#
_entry.id   AF-A0A0B1S0Q2-F1
#
_cell.length_a   1.000
_cell.length_b   1.000
_cell.length_c   1.000
_cell.angle_alpha   90.00
_cell.angle_beta   90.00
_cell.angle_gamma   90.00
#
_symmetry.space_group_name_H-M   'P 1'
#
loop_
_entity.id
_entity.type
_entity.pdbx_description
1 polymer ?
#
loop_
_entity_poly.entity_id
_entity_poly.type
_entity_poly.pdbx_seq_one_letter_code
_entity_poly.pdbx_strand_id
1 'polypeptide(L)'
;MQQVVGRCGSQPEVFTANVRAVVEEAMSISLKLISDTRYNSIEEEVESHKDVIGIRERAWENAKTEFIQPLFQKYQSIILSSAQHSCPAITLKNLRRH
;
A
#
# COMPACT_ATOMS: atom_id res chain seq x y z
N MET A 1 -3.57 -10.04 9.51
CA MET A 1 -2.92 -9.74 10.81
C MET A 1 -1.64 -10.55 11.07
N GLN A 2 -1.62 -11.87 10.85
CA GLN A 2 -0.48 -12.73 11.22
C GLN A 2 0.89 -12.26 10.68
N GLN A 3 0.98 -11.84 9.42
CA GLN A 3 2.25 -11.38 8.83
C GLN A 3 2.75 -10.05 9.41
N VAL A 4 1.85 -9.15 9.82
CA VAL A 4 2.21 -7.84 10.40
C VAL A 4 2.64 -8.02 11.86
N VAL A 5 1.91 -8.83 12.63
CA VAL A 5 2.25 -9.16 14.02
C VAL A 5 3.60 -9.88 14.09
N GLY A 6 3.89 -10.83 13.19
CA GLY A 6 5.17 -11.53 13.14
C GLY A 6 6.37 -10.64 12.79
N ARG A 7 6.16 -9.48 12.13
CA ARG A 7 7.23 -8.55 11.71
C ARG A 7 7.41 -7.37 12.66
N CYS A 8 6.32 -6.85 13.21
CA CYS A 8 6.32 -5.59 13.97
C CYS A 8 6.00 -5.82 15.46
N GLY A 9 5.55 -7.03 15.84
CA GLY A 9 5.15 -7.40 17.21
C GLY A 9 6.24 -8.04 18.06
N SER A 10 7.49 -8.12 17.56
CA SER A 10 8.63 -8.63 18.33
C SER A 10 9.02 -7.73 19.50
N GLN A 11 8.59 -6.46 19.48
CA GLN A 11 8.78 -5.48 20.54
C GLN A 11 7.40 -4.88 20.89
N PRO A 12 6.73 -5.41 21.93
CA PRO A 12 5.38 -5.00 22.31
C PRO A 12 5.26 -3.49 22.56
N GLU A 13 6.32 -2.89 23.12
CA GLU A 13 6.38 -1.46 23.49
C GLU A 13 6.19 -0.51 22.29
N VAL A 14 6.65 -0.92 21.10
CA VAL A 14 6.60 -0.10 19.87
C VAL A 14 5.58 -0.62 18.85
N PHE A 15 4.90 -1.73 19.16
CA PHE A 15 3.93 -2.36 18.27
C PHE A 15 2.82 -1.39 17.87
N THR A 16 2.23 -0.67 18.84
CA THR A 16 1.17 0.31 18.59
C THR A 16 1.65 1.45 17.69
N ALA A 17 2.88 1.93 17.88
CA ALA A 17 3.48 2.98 17.03
C ALA A 17 3.70 2.49 15.59
N ASN A 18 4.21 1.27 15.43
CA ASN A 18 4.42 0.66 14.12
C ASN A 18 3.09 0.44 13.37
N VAL A 19 2.05 -0.07 14.05
CA VAL A 19 0.72 -0.25 13.45
C VAL A 19 0.12 1.08 13.04
N ARG A 20 0.21 2.10 13.91
CA ARG A 20 -0.25 3.45 13.61
C ARG A 20 0.44 4.01 12.37
N ALA A 21 1.77 3.91 12.28
CA ALA A 21 2.53 4.40 11.13
C ALA A 21 2.07 3.74 9.83
N VAL A 22 1.89 2.41 9.81
CA VAL A 22 1.38 1.69 8.63
C VAL A 22 0.00 2.20 8.21
N VAL A 23 -0.91 2.42 9.16
CA VAL A 23 -2.27 2.90 8.87
C VAL A 23 -2.22 4.33 8.31
N GLU A 24 -1.47 5.23 8.94
CA GLU A 24 -1.35 6.63 8.51
C GLU A 24 -0.68 6.75 7.13
N GLU A 25 0.37 5.97 6.87
CA GLU A 25 1.05 5.94 5.57
C GLU A 25 0.16 5.35 4.47
N ALA A 26 -0.53 4.24 4.74
CA ALA A 26 -1.48 3.65 3.80
C ALA A 26 -2.63 4.63 3.48
N MET A 27 -3.13 5.35 4.48
CA MET A 27 -4.15 6.38 4.30
C MET A 27 -3.63 7.55 3.46
N SER A 28 -2.41 8.04 3.73
CA SER A 28 -1.78 9.10 2.94
C SER A 28 -1.62 8.73 1.47
N ILE A 29 -1.18 7.50 1.18
CA ILE A 29 -1.08 6.99 -0.20
C ILE A 29 -2.47 6.87 -0.83
N SER A 30 -3.45 6.34 -0.09
CA SER A 30 -4.83 6.22 -0.56
C SER A 30 -5.42 7.58 -0.92
N LEU A 31 -5.22 8.60 -0.08
CA LEU A 31 -5.66 9.97 -0.34
C LEU A 31 -5.01 10.56 -1.60
N LYS A 32 -3.70 10.35 -1.80
CA LYS A 32 -3.00 10.78 -3.03
C LYS A 32 -3.58 10.09 -4.27
N LEU A 33 -3.87 8.80 -4.17
CA LEU A 33 -4.44 8.02 -5.26
C LEU A 33 -5.84 8.51 -5.64
N ILE A 34 -6.75 8.64 -4.67
CA ILE A 34 -8.13 9.10 -4.94
C ILE A 34 -8.20 10.57 -5.36
N SER A 35 -7.20 11.38 -5.01
CA SER A 35 -7.10 12.77 -5.43
C SER A 35 -6.60 12.94 -6.86
N ASP A 36 -6.02 11.90 -7.47
CA ASP A 36 -5.61 11.95 -8.87
C ASP A 36 -6.86 12.04 -9.75
N THR A 37 -6.88 12.99 -10.68
CA THR A 37 -8.04 13.22 -11.56
C THR A 37 -8.39 12.00 -12.42
N ARG A 38 -7.43 11.09 -12.63
CA ARG A 38 -7.62 9.85 -13.38
C ARG A 38 -8.22 8.73 -12.53
N TYR A 39 -8.29 8.86 -11.21
CA TYR A 39 -8.83 7.81 -10.34
C TYR A 39 -10.26 7.40 -10.73
N ASN A 40 -11.09 8.38 -11.09
CA ASN A 40 -12.47 8.13 -11.49
C ASN A 40 -12.59 7.25 -12.74
N SER A 41 -11.57 7.18 -13.60
CA SER A 41 -11.62 6.33 -14.79
C SER A 41 -11.73 4.85 -14.46
N ILE A 42 -11.25 4.42 -13.28
CA ILE A 42 -11.39 3.04 -12.81
C ILE A 42 -12.87 2.71 -12.58
N GLU A 43 -13.57 3.57 -11.83
CA GLU A 43 -14.98 3.35 -11.52
C GLU A 43 -15.86 3.51 -12.76
N GLU A 44 -15.51 4.45 -13.66
CA GLU A 44 -16.19 4.61 -14.96
C GLU A 44 -16.02 3.38 -15.85
N GLU A 45 -14.83 2.76 -15.91
CA GLU A 45 -14.57 1.54 -16.67
C GLU A 45 -15.35 0.34 -16.11
N VAL A 46 -15.39 0.22 -14.78
CA VAL A 46 -16.15 -0.84 -14.09
C VAL A 46 -17.65 -0.68 -14.32
N GLU A 47 -18.14 0.56 -14.23
CA GLU A 47 -19.56 0.87 -14.41
C GLU A 47 -20.00 0.77 -15.88
N SER A 48 -19.12 1.02 -16.84
CA SER A 48 -19.46 0.89 -18.27
C SER A 48 -19.49 -0.57 -18.76
N HIS A 49 -18.84 -1.50 -18.06
CA HIS A 49 -18.72 -2.91 -18.47
C HIS A 49 -19.08 -3.89 -17.35
N LYS A 50 -20.12 -3.56 -16.56
CA LYS A 50 -20.55 -4.34 -15.36
C LYS A 50 -20.92 -5.79 -15.66
N ASP A 51 -21.29 -6.06 -16.91
CA ASP A 51 -21.66 -7.37 -17.44
C ASP A 51 -20.43 -8.26 -17.73
N VAL A 52 -19.23 -7.67 -17.79
CA VAL A 52 -17.98 -8.38 -18.02
C VAL A 52 -17.42 -8.92 -16.71
N ILE A 53 -17.34 -10.24 -16.60
CA ILE A 53 -16.70 -10.91 -15.46
C ILE A 53 -15.23 -10.51 -15.39
N GLY A 54 -14.79 -10.08 -14.21
CA GLY A 54 -13.39 -9.67 -13.98
C GLY A 54 -13.05 -8.27 -14.48
N ILE A 55 -14.04 -7.45 -14.84
CA ILE A 55 -13.80 -6.07 -15.30
C ILE A 55 -13.06 -5.23 -14.27
N ARG A 56 -13.36 -5.40 -12.98
CA ARG A 56 -12.74 -4.64 -11.91
C ARG A 56 -11.23 -4.89 -11.85
N GLU A 57 -10.81 -6.14 -11.89
CA GLU A 57 -9.39 -6.51 -11.93
C GLU A 57 -8.70 -5.92 -13.18
N ARG A 58 -9.36 -5.96 -14.34
CA ARG A 58 -8.84 -5.38 -15.57
C ARG A 58 -8.69 -3.85 -15.48
N ALA A 59 -9.70 -3.15 -14.96
CA ALA A 59 -9.67 -1.71 -14.78
C ALA A 59 -8.49 -1.28 -13.88
N TRP A 60 -8.24 -2.03 -12.80
CA TRP A 60 -7.09 -1.79 -11.92
C TRP A 60 -5.74 -2.09 -12.59
N GLU A 61 -5.62 -3.14 -13.41
CA GLU A 61 -4.39 -3.41 -14.17
C GLU A 61 -4.12 -2.38 -15.28
N ASN A 62 -5.16 -1.82 -15.91
CA ASN A 62 -5.01 -0.71 -16.85
C ASN A 62 -4.56 0.58 -16.13
N ALA A 63 -5.24 0.92 -15.03
CA ALA A 63 -4.87 2.06 -14.20
C ALA A 63 -3.44 2.00 -13.67
N LYS A 64 -2.94 0.78 -13.42
CA LYS A 64 -1.56 0.55 -12.97
C LYS A 64 -0.52 1.17 -13.89
N THR A 65 -0.61 0.88 -15.18
CA THR A 65 0.33 1.37 -16.20
C THR A 65 0.08 2.85 -16.51
N GLU A 66 -1.19 3.25 -16.57
CA GLU A 66 -1.56 4.62 -16.95
C GLU A 66 -1.21 5.66 -15.88
N PHE A 67 -1.39 5.34 -14.60
CA PHE A 67 -1.19 6.35 -13.56
C PHE A 67 -0.72 5.87 -12.21
N ILE A 68 -1.09 4.68 -11.72
CA ILE A 68 -0.70 4.27 -10.36
C ILE A 68 0.82 4.11 -10.25
N GLN A 69 1.47 3.51 -11.25
CA GLN A 69 2.92 3.36 -11.27
C GLN A 69 3.66 4.70 -11.43
N PRO A 70 3.28 5.60 -12.36
CA PRO A 70 3.81 6.96 -12.39
C PRO A 70 3.60 7.74 -11.07
N LEU A 71 2.43 7.61 -10.44
CA LEU A 71 2.11 8.24 -9.16
C LEU A 71 3.01 7.71 -8.05
N PHE A 72 3.22 6.41 -8.00
CA PHE A 72 4.16 5.77 -7.08
C PHE A 72 5.57 6.30 -7.30
N GLN A 73 6.07 6.31 -8.53
CA GLN A 73 7.41 6.82 -8.85
C GLN A 73 7.58 8.29 -8.42
N LYS A 74 6.58 9.14 -8.68
CA LYS A 74 6.58 10.55 -8.29
C LYS A 74 6.72 10.74 -6.77
N TYR A 75 6.07 9.89 -5.98
CA TYR A 75 6.08 9.99 -4.53
C TYR A 75 7.04 9.03 -3.84
N GLN A 76 7.78 8.20 -4.59
CA GLN A 76 8.63 7.15 -4.06
C GLN A 76 9.68 7.70 -3.10
N SER A 77 10.36 8.78 -3.47
CA SER A 77 11.37 9.43 -2.63
C SER A 77 10.76 9.97 -1.33
N ILE A 78 9.58 10.59 -1.43
CA ILE A 78 8.84 11.10 -0.27
C ILE A 78 8.47 9.95 0.66
N ILE A 79 7.85 8.89 0.13
CA ILE A 79 7.40 7.71 0.89
C ILE A 79 8.59 7.05 1.61
N LEU A 80 9.72 6.86 0.92
CA LEU A 80 10.90 6.23 1.50
C LEU A 80 11.59 7.12 2.55
N SER A 81 11.57 8.44 2.37
CA SER A 81 12.18 9.39 3.32
C SER A 81 11.29 9.71 4.52
N SER A 82 9.97 9.56 4.39
CA SER A 82 9.01 9.89 5.45
C SER A 82 8.73 8.76 6.44
N ALA A 83 9.23 7.55 6.18
CA ALA A 83 9.02 6.39 7.04
C ALA A 83 9.75 6.58 8.38
N GLN A 84 9.03 7.10 9.38
CA GLN A 84 9.57 7.33 10.74
C GLN A 84 9.74 6.02 11.52
N HIS A 85 8.95 5.02 11.19
CA HIS A 85 8.95 3.71 11.85
C HIS A 85 8.83 2.61 10.79
N SER A 86 9.95 1.92 10.54
CA SER A 86 9.97 0.73 9.69
C SER A 86 9.97 -0.51 10.58
N CYS A 87 9.14 -1.50 10.27
CA CYS A 87 9.29 -2.80 10.89
C CYS A 87 10.66 -3.41 10.51
N PRO A 88 11.34 -4.10 11.44
CA PRO A 88 12.65 -4.67 11.17
C PRO A 88 12.57 -5.65 9.98
N ALA A 89 13.48 -5.50 9.03
CA ALA A 89 13.60 -6.44 7.92
C ALA A 89 13.85 -7.84 8.48
N ILE A 90 13.13 -8.84 7.96
CA ILE A 90 13.40 -10.25 8.30
C ILE A 90 14.80 -10.58 7.77
N THR A 91 15.79 -10.50 8.64
CA THR A 91 17.14 -11.00 8.36
C THR A 91 17.22 -12.45 8.80
N LEU A 92 17.99 -13.27 8.08
CA LEU A 92 18.21 -14.70 8.39
C LEU A 92 18.66 -14.96 9.83
N LYS A 93 19.20 -13.96 10.54
CA LYS A 93 19.54 -14.03 11.98
C LYS A 93 18.30 -14.11 12.88
N ASN A 94 17.20 -13.46 12.53
CA ASN A 94 15.97 -13.43 13.33
C ASN A 94 15.13 -14.71 13.18
N LEU A 95 15.38 -15.52 12.16
CA LEU A 95 14.75 -16.83 11.95
C LEU A 95 15.38 -17.97 12.76
N ARG A 96 16.58 -17.77 13.33
CA ARG A 96 17.33 -18.80 14.09
C ARG A 96 17.09 -18.81 15.59
N ARG A 97 16.22 -17.93 16.11
CA ARG A 97 15.80 -17.95 17.53
C ARG A 97 14.43 -18.61 17.63
N HIS A 98 14.36 -19.91 17.34
CA HIS A 98 13.29 -20.78 17.78
C HIS A 98 13.90 -22.14 18.12
#